data_AF-A0A356J319-F1
#
_entry.id   AF-A0A356J319-F1
#
_cell.length_a   1.000
_cell.length_b   1.000
_cell.length_c   1.000
_cell.angle_alpha   90.00
_cell.angle_beta   90.00
_cell.angle_gamma   90.00
#
_symmetry.space_group_name_H-M   'P 1'
#
loop_
_entity.id
_entity.type
_entity.pdbx_description
1 polymer ?
#
loop_
_entity_poly.entity_id
_entity_poly.type
_entity_poly.pdbx_seq_one_letter_code
_entity_poly.pdbx_strand_id
1 'polypeptide(L)' 'MGTGRTLRKESHVRPCKTPAAKARKCAAQRRRLVKFGMKEEEVKLMGDEDVRVLVQRPTVVKKLVAKAAAK' A
#
# COMPACT_ATOMS: atom_id res chain seq x y z
N MET A 1 -10.26 41.12 -4.16
CA MET A 1 -11.26 40.02 -4.04
C MET A 1 -10.53 38.69 -4.12
N GLY A 2 -10.48 37.96 -3.00
CA GLY A 2 -9.69 36.73 -2.88
C GLY A 2 -10.20 35.65 -3.82
N THR A 3 -9.31 35.07 -4.62
CA THR A 3 -9.64 34.01 -5.58
C THR A 3 -10.31 32.84 -4.85
N GLY A 4 -11.58 32.55 -5.17
CA GLY A 4 -12.43 31.49 -4.60
C GLY A 4 -11.93 30.05 -4.83
N ARG A 5 -10.69 29.79 -4.39
CA ARG A 5 -9.98 28.51 -4.55
C ARG A 5 -10.10 27.62 -3.30
N THR A 6 -11.00 27.94 -2.36
CA THR A 6 -11.21 27.19 -1.12
C THR A 6 -11.75 25.78 -1.38
N LEU A 7 -12.63 25.62 -2.38
CA LEU A 7 -13.31 24.35 -2.66
C LEU A 7 -12.49 23.33 -3.47
N ARG A 8 -11.38 23.74 -4.11
CA ARG A 8 -10.59 22.84 -4.99
C ARG A 8 -9.86 21.73 -4.24
N LYS A 9 -9.80 21.81 -2.90
CA LYS A 9 -9.12 20.84 -2.02
C LYS A 9 -10.08 19.88 -1.30
N GLU A 10 -11.39 20.06 -1.42
CA GLU A 10 -12.36 19.25 -0.69
C GLU A 10 -12.70 17.96 -1.45
N SER A 11 -12.93 16.86 -0.72
CA SER A 11 -13.14 15.52 -1.31
C SER A 11 -14.39 15.40 -2.17
N HIS A 12 -15.36 16.29 -1.99
CA HIS A 12 -16.59 16.38 -2.79
C HIS A 12 -16.35 17.04 -4.15
N VAL A 13 -15.28 17.83 -4.30
CA VAL A 13 -14.93 18.55 -5.54
C VAL A 13 -13.80 17.86 -6.30
N ARG A 14 -12.95 17.08 -5.60
CA ARG A 14 -11.98 16.15 -6.20
C ARG A 14 -12.27 14.72 -5.73
N PRO A 15 -12.63 13.78 -6.62
CA PRO A 15 -12.90 12.39 -6.22
C PRO A 15 -11.64 11.75 -5.63
N CYS A 16 -11.64 11.65 -4.30
CA CYS A 16 -10.63 10.96 -3.51
C CYS A 16 -11.21 9.62 -3.03
N LYS A 17 -10.37 8.60 -2.87
CA LYS A 17 -10.82 7.32 -2.29
C LYS A 17 -11.34 7.54 -0.88
N THR A 18 -12.52 6.99 -0.59
CA THR A 18 -13.06 6.93 0.77
C THR A 18 -12.11 6.14 1.68
N PRO A 19 -12.12 6.38 3.01
CA PRO A 19 -11.30 5.63 3.96
C PRO A 19 -11.50 4.11 3.83
N ALA A 20 -12.74 3.65 3.66
CA ALA A 20 -13.05 2.24 3.44
C ALA A 20 -12.41 1.68 2.15
N ALA A 21 -12.45 2.43 1.05
CA ALA A 21 -11.80 2.02 -0.20
C ALA A 21 -10.26 2.00 -0.06
N LYS A 22 -9.67 2.90 0.73
CA LYS A 22 -8.24 2.86 1.05
C LYS A 22 -7.89 1.60 1.84
N ALA A 23 -8.66 1.26 2.88
CA ALA A 23 -8.46 0.06 3.70
C ALA A 23 -8.56 -1.23 2.85
N ARG A 24 -9.58 -1.34 2.00
CA ARG A 24 -9.73 -2.49 1.08
C ARG A 24 -8.53 -2.65 0.14
N LYS A 25 -8.00 -1.53 -0.39
CA LYS A 25 -6.78 -1.55 -1.22
C LYS A 25 -5.58 -2.07 -0.43
N CYS A 26 -5.34 -1.54 0.77
CA CYS A 26 -4.21 -1.97 1.60
C CYS A 26 -4.31 -3.46 1.97
N ALA A 27 -5.50 -3.94 2.34
CA ALA A 27 -5.73 -5.37 2.61
C ALA A 27 -5.41 -6.26 1.39
N ALA A 28 -5.85 -5.86 0.19
CA ALA A 28 -5.54 -6.59 -1.04
C ALA A 28 -4.03 -6.60 -1.36
N GLN A 29 -3.32 -5.50 -1.08
CA GLN A 29 -1.87 -5.40 -1.27
C GLN A 29 -1.10 -6.29 -0.29
N ARG A 30 -1.49 -6.31 0.98
CA ARG A 30 -0.92 -7.21 2.00
C ARG A 30 -1.06 -8.68 1.59
N ARG A 31 -2.25 -9.09 1.12
CA ARG A 31 -2.48 -10.46 0.58
C ARG A 31 -1.56 -10.80 -0.60
N ARG A 32 -1.21 -9.84 -1.45
CA ARG A 32 -0.27 -10.07 -2.56
C ARG A 32 1.16 -10.30 -2.08
N LEU A 33 1.60 -9.58 -1.05
CA LEU A 33 2.93 -9.79 -0.46
C LEU A 33 3.06 -11.19 0.16
N VAL A 34 2.01 -11.66 0.83
CA VAL A 34 1.94 -13.04 1.33
C VAL A 34 2.05 -14.04 0.17
N LYS A 35 1.33 -13.81 -0.93
CA LYS A 35 1.45 -14.64 -2.15
C LYS A 35 2.86 -14.61 -2.77
N PHE A 36 3.65 -13.55 -2.56
CA PHE A 36 5.05 -13.48 -2.99
C PHE A 36 6.01 -14.20 -2.04
N GLY A 37 5.54 -14.70 -0.89
CA GLY A 37 6.31 -15.50 0.06
C GLY A 37 6.71 -14.78 1.35
N MET A 38 6.24 -13.55 1.60
CA MET A 38 6.42 -12.90 2.91
C MET A 38 5.50 -13.51 3.97
N LYS A 39 5.96 -13.57 5.22
CA LYS A 39 5.16 -14.11 6.33
C LYS A 39 4.04 -13.14 6.70
N GLU A 40 2.88 -13.66 7.08
CA GLU A 40 1.72 -12.84 7.44
C GLU A 40 1.99 -11.89 8.61
N GLU A 41 2.74 -12.34 9.61
CA GLU A 41 3.09 -11.53 10.79
C GLU A 41 3.97 -10.34 10.44
N GLU A 42 4.95 -10.54 9.56
CA GLU A 42 5.82 -9.46 9.06
C GLU A 42 5.00 -8.44 8.26
N VAL A 43 4.08 -8.92 7.41
CA VAL A 43 3.22 -8.06 6.59
C VAL A 43 2.21 -7.28 7.43
N LYS A 44 1.76 -7.79 8.59
CA LYS A 44 0.88 -7.06 9.51
C LYS A 44 1.58 -5.87 10.14
N LEU A 45 2.86 -6.03 10.51
CA LEU A 45 3.66 -4.98 11.15
C LEU A 45 4.12 -3.87 10.18
N MET A 46 4.08 -4.12 8.86
CA MET A 46 4.49 -3.11 7.87
C MET A 46 3.55 -1.90 7.79
N GLY A 47 4.16 -0.75 7.53
CA GLY A 47 3.47 0.47 7.15
C GLY A 47 2.83 0.37 5.75
N ASP A 48 1.79 1.16 5.53
CA ASP A 48 1.03 1.14 4.27
C ASP A 48 1.84 1.64 3.06
N GLU A 49 2.85 2.48 3.27
CA GLU A 49 3.74 2.96 2.21
C GLU A 49 4.69 1.84 1.73
N ASP A 50 5.33 1.15 2.67
CA ASP A 50 6.22 0.02 2.37
C ASP A 50 5.48 -1.09 1.64
N VAL A 51 4.26 -1.42 2.09
CA VAL A 51 3.40 -2.39 1.42
C VAL A 51 3.16 -2.02 -0.05
N ARG A 52 2.95 -0.72 -0.34
CA ARG A 52 2.71 -0.26 -1.72
C ARG A 52 3.96 -0.38 -2.59
N VAL A 53 5.11 0.01 -2.07
CA VAL A 53 6.38 -0.04 -2.80
C VAL A 53 6.78 -1.49 -3.10
N LEU A 54 6.68 -2.37 -2.11
CA LEU A 54 7.05 -3.78 -2.25
C LEU A 54 6.15 -4.53 -3.23
N VAL A 55 4.84 -4.23 -3.25
CA VAL A 55 3.91 -4.84 -4.23
C VAL A 55 4.27 -4.49 -5.67
N GLN A 56 4.84 -3.30 -5.93
CA GLN A 56 5.28 -2.91 -7.28
C GLN A 56 6.55 -3.63 -7.73
N ARG A 57 7.33 -4.18 -6.79
CA ARG A 57 8.64 -4.78 -7.05
C ARG A 57 8.66 -6.27 -6.66
N PRO A 58 7.85 -7.12 -7.30
CA PRO A 58 7.68 -8.52 -6.91
C PRO A 58 8.98 -9.34 -6.99
N THR A 59 9.88 -9.01 -7.93
CA THR A 59 11.19 -9.68 -8.08
C THR A 59 12.11 -9.39 -6.91
N VAL A 60 12.09 -8.17 -6.37
CA VAL A 60 12.88 -7.78 -5.19
C VAL A 60 12.36 -8.53 -3.97
N VAL A 61 11.05 -8.58 -3.78
CA VAL A 61 10.42 -9.32 -2.67
C VAL A 61 10.83 -10.79 -2.69
N LYS A 62 10.75 -11.45 -3.84
CA LYS A 62 11.16 -12.86 -3.98
C LYS A 62 12.65 -13.07 -3.66
N LYS A 63 13.54 -12.17 -4.11
CA LYS A 63 14.97 -12.23 -3.79
C LYS A 63 15.23 -12.03 -2.29
N LEU A 64 14.52 -11.12 -1.64
CA LEU A 64 14.64 -10.89 -0.19
C LEU A 64 14.19 -12.12 0.60
N VAL A 65 13.06 -12.71 0.23
CA VAL A 65 12.56 -13.96 0.84
C VAL A 65 13.55 -15.10 0.63
N ALA A 66 14.07 -15.28 -0.58
CA ALA A 66 15.07 -16.31 -0.87
C ALA A 66 16.37 -16.11 -0.08
N LYS A 67 16.85 -14.86 0.05
CA LYS A 67 18.02 -14.52 0.86
C LYS A 67 17.79 -14.78 2.35
N ALA A 68 16.59 -14.49 2.86
CA ALA A 68 16.23 -14.74 4.25
C ALA A 68 16.09 -16.25 4.55
N ALA A 69 15.67 -17.05 3.57
CA ALA A 69 15.58 -18.50 3.70
C ALA A 69 16.94 -19.22 3.57
N ALA A 70 17.92 -18.59 2.92
CA ALA A 70 19.28 -19.13 2.77
C ALA A 70 20.20 -18.83 3.97
N LYS A 71 19.68 -18.14 5.00
CA LYS A 71 20.39 -17.81 6.23
C LYS A 71 19.79 -18.59 7.38
#